data_AF-A0A1M7N3T2-F1
#
_entry.id   AF-A0A1M7N3T2-F1
#
_cell.length_a   1.000
_cell.length_b   1.000
_cell.length_c   1.000
_cell.angle_alpha   90.00
_cell.angle_beta   90.00
_cell.angle_gamma   90.00
#
_symmetry.space_group_name_H-M   'P 1'
#
loop_
_entity.id
_entity.type
_entity.pdbx_description
1 polymer ?
#
loop_
_entity_poly.entity_id
_entity_poly.type
_entity_poly.pdbx_seq_one_letter_code
_entity_poly.pdbx_strand_id
1 'polypeptide(L)'
;MTIGETDLVGLVTKIVSASPEDREYGANTCSDWSPLFDQDEADLLVRILALTATSEDHETIREIQLHALLRIDEHLLVRTELLAPLRRLFSAQLDEEQADYLQELGVRP
;
A
#
# COMPACT_ATOMS: atom_id res chain seq x y z
N MET A 1 8.04 -11.78 -13.74
CA MET A 1 7.37 -11.08 -14.87
C MET A 1 7.10 -9.67 -14.37
N THR A 2 6.76 -8.75 -15.26
CA THR A 2 6.39 -7.35 -14.96
C THR A 2 4.96 -7.18 -15.44
N ILE A 3 4.18 -6.31 -14.79
CA ILE A 3 2.82 -5.98 -15.26
C ILE A 3 2.85 -5.00 -16.43
N GLY A 4 3.94 -4.25 -16.58
CA GLY A 4 4.14 -3.31 -17.69
C GLY A 4 3.51 -1.94 -17.44
N GLU A 5 3.95 -0.96 -18.23
CA GLU A 5 3.69 0.47 -17.98
C GLU A 5 2.20 0.84 -17.99
N THR A 6 1.41 0.28 -18.91
CA THR A 6 -0.02 0.59 -19.03
C THR A 6 -0.79 0.17 -17.78
N ASP A 7 -0.54 -1.05 -17.31
CA ASP A 7 -1.20 -1.62 -16.14
C ASP A 7 -0.72 -0.93 -14.86
N LEU A 8 0.57 -0.60 -14.77
CA LEU A 8 1.13 0.17 -13.67
C LEU A 8 0.49 1.57 -13.57
N VAL A 9 0.37 2.31 -14.67
CA VAL A 9 -0.30 3.61 -14.70
C VAL A 9 -1.77 3.48 -14.32
N GLY A 10 -2.44 2.42 -14.78
CA GLY A 10 -3.81 2.09 -14.41
C GLY A 10 -3.97 1.91 -12.89
N LEU A 11 -3.11 1.09 -12.28
CA LEU A 11 -3.10 0.85 -10.84
C LEU A 11 -2.85 2.12 -10.04
N VAL A 12 -1.82 2.89 -10.41
CA VAL A 12 -1.53 4.17 -9.75
C VAL A 12 -2.74 5.09 -9.78
N THR A 13 -3.38 5.22 -10.94
CA THR A 13 -4.57 6.06 -11.11
C THR A 13 -5.72 5.62 -10.19
N LYS A 14 -5.90 4.30 -10.01
CA LYS A 14 -6.91 3.74 -9.11
C LYS A 14 -6.58 4.02 -7.64
N ILE A 15 -5.34 3.77 -7.21
CA ILE A 15 -4.89 4.00 -5.84
C ILE A 15 -5.05 5.47 -5.42
N VAL A 16 -4.77 6.42 -6.31
CA VAL A 16 -4.90 7.86 -6.02
C VAL A 16 -6.25 8.46 -6.40
N SER A 17 -7.23 7.63 -6.77
CA SER A 17 -8.54 8.11 -7.22
C SER A 17 -9.27 8.88 -6.11
N ALA A 18 -10.05 9.90 -6.52
CA ALA A 18 -10.97 10.57 -5.61
C ALA A 18 -12.10 9.63 -5.15
N SER A 19 -12.43 8.60 -5.93
CA SER A 19 -13.45 7.61 -5.59
C SER A 19 -12.93 6.58 -4.59
N PRO A 20 -13.57 6.39 -3.42
CA PRO A 20 -13.20 5.35 -2.46
C PRO A 20 -13.22 3.94 -3.08
N GLU A 21 -14.23 3.64 -3.90
CA GLU A 21 -14.37 2.34 -4.57
C GLU A 21 -13.19 2.03 -5.52
N ASP A 22 -12.67 3.06 -6.19
CA ASP A 22 -11.49 2.89 -7.05
C ASP A 22 -10.22 2.65 -6.24
N ARG A 23 -10.08 3.31 -5.08
CA ARG A 23 -8.91 3.13 -4.20
C ARG A 23 -8.90 1.75 -3.59
N GLU A 24 -10.05 1.28 -3.12
CA GLU A 24 -10.25 -0.09 -2.67
C GLU A 24 -9.89 -1.10 -3.77
N TYR A 25 -10.44 -0.92 -4.97
CA TYR A 25 -10.14 -1.79 -6.11
C TYR A 25 -8.65 -1.78 -6.46
N GLY A 26 -8.02 -0.61 -6.49
CA GLY A 26 -6.59 -0.46 -6.77
C GLY A 26 -5.71 -1.17 -5.74
N ALA A 27 -6.03 -1.03 -4.45
CA ALA A 27 -5.29 -1.69 -3.38
C ALA A 27 -5.46 -3.23 -3.41
N ASN A 28 -6.69 -3.72 -3.59
CA ASN A 28 -6.94 -5.16 -3.75
C ASN A 28 -6.22 -5.74 -4.96
N THR A 29 -6.23 -5.03 -6.10
CA THR A 29 -5.52 -5.47 -7.30
C THR A 29 -4.00 -5.49 -7.06
N CYS A 30 -3.46 -4.54 -6.29
CA CYS A 30 -2.04 -4.58 -5.90
C CYS A 30 -1.69 -5.80 -5.04
N SER A 31 -2.57 -6.16 -4.09
CA SER A 31 -2.43 -7.39 -3.30
C SER A 31 -2.41 -8.63 -4.22
N ASP A 32 -3.38 -8.75 -5.12
CA ASP A 32 -3.52 -9.91 -6.02
C ASP A 32 -2.34 -10.03 -6.99
N TRP A 33 -1.84 -8.90 -7.49
CA TRP A 33 -0.77 -8.85 -8.49
C TRP A 33 0.63 -8.74 -7.88
N SER A 34 0.76 -8.70 -6.55
CA SER A 34 2.05 -8.62 -5.86
C SER A 34 3.11 -9.63 -6.33
N PRO A 35 2.80 -10.89 -6.72
CA PRO A 35 3.81 -11.82 -7.24
C PRO A 35 4.28 -11.50 -8.67
N LEU A 36 3.60 -10.58 -9.36
CA LEU A 36 3.83 -10.22 -10.76
C LEU A 36 4.66 -8.95 -10.93
N PHE A 37 4.96 -8.24 -9.85
CA PHE A 37 5.75 -7.01 -9.92
C PHE A 37 7.24 -7.32 -10.05
N ASP A 38 7.96 -6.45 -10.73
CA ASP A 38 9.40 -6.31 -10.49
C ASP A 38 9.67 -5.33 -9.33
N GLN A 39 10.96 -5.16 -8.98
CA GLN A 39 11.34 -4.33 -7.84
C GLN A 39 11.02 -2.85 -8.06
N ASP A 40 11.15 -2.33 -9.29
CA ASP A 40 10.91 -0.91 -9.57
C ASP A 40 9.41 -0.58 -9.54
N GLU A 41 8.59 -1.48 -10.08
CA GLU A 41 7.12 -1.42 -9.99
C GLU A 41 6.65 -1.48 -8.54
N ALA A 42 7.17 -2.44 -7.77
CA ALA A 42 6.83 -2.61 -6.35
C ALA A 42 7.24 -1.39 -5.53
N ASP A 43 8.45 -0.87 -5.73
CA ASP A 43 8.94 0.30 -5.00
C ASP A 43 8.04 1.54 -5.24
N LEU A 44 7.59 1.74 -6.47
CA LEU A 44 6.67 2.83 -6.82
C LEU A 44 5.31 2.63 -6.14
N LEU A 45 4.70 1.44 -6.29
CA LEU A 45 3.39 1.14 -5.74
C LEU A 45 3.38 1.22 -4.21
N VAL A 46 4.41 0.68 -3.55
CA VAL A 46 4.59 0.77 -2.10
C VAL A 46 4.63 2.23 -1.66
N ARG A 47 5.41 3.07 -2.36
CA ARG A 47 5.52 4.47 -1.97
C ARG A 47 4.18 5.20 -2.08
N ILE A 48 3.42 4.91 -3.12
CA ILE A 48 2.11 5.51 -3.36
C ILE A 48 1.10 5.01 -2.33
N LEU A 49 1.00 3.70 -2.12
CA LEU A 49 0.13 3.08 -1.11
C LEU A 49 0.43 3.60 0.29
N ALA A 50 1.70 3.71 0.67
CA ALA A 50 2.10 4.26 1.97
C ALA A 50 1.65 5.72 2.14
N LEU A 51 1.76 6.54 1.09
CA LEU A 51 1.28 7.92 1.11
C LEU A 51 -0.25 7.98 1.21
N THR A 52 -0.98 7.19 0.41
CA THR A 52 -2.45 7.20 0.41
C THR A 52 -3.02 6.67 1.72
N ALA A 53 -2.47 5.58 2.27
CA ALA A 53 -2.90 5.03 3.57
C ALA A 53 -2.71 6.04 4.71
N THR A 54 -1.62 6.81 4.65
CA THR A 54 -1.36 7.86 5.63
C THR A 54 -2.42 8.98 5.61
N SER A 55 -2.98 9.28 4.43
CA SER A 55 -3.98 10.35 4.25
C SER A 55 -5.41 9.83 4.06
N GLU A 56 -5.64 8.52 4.19
CA GLU A 56 -6.95 7.92 3.96
C GLU A 56 -7.90 8.26 5.10
N ASP A 57 -9.11 8.67 4.77
CA ASP A 57 -10.15 9.00 5.76
C ASP A 57 -11.03 7.77 6.05
N HIS A 58 -11.10 6.81 5.12
CA HIS A 58 -11.87 5.58 5.30
C HIS A 58 -11.01 4.48 5.92
N GLU A 59 -11.29 4.12 7.18
CA GLU A 59 -10.55 3.10 7.95
C GLU A 59 -10.44 1.75 7.21
N THR A 60 -11.55 1.23 6.68
CA THR A 60 -11.54 -0.03 5.91
C THR A 60 -10.64 0.04 4.67
N ILE A 61 -10.60 1.18 3.97
CA ILE A 61 -9.73 1.32 2.79
C ILE A 61 -8.27 1.44 3.22
N ARG A 62 -8.00 2.15 4.33
CA ARG A 62 -6.65 2.23 4.91
C ARG A 62 -6.14 0.83 5.24
N GLU A 63 -6.96 0.01 5.90
CA GLU A 63 -6.65 -1.37 6.24
C GLU A 63 -6.31 -2.19 4.97
N ILE A 64 -7.13 -2.11 3.92
CA ILE A 64 -6.87 -2.80 2.63
C ILE A 64 -5.56 -2.32 2.00
N GLN A 65 -5.25 -1.03 2.08
CA GLN A 65 -3.98 -0.48 1.59
C GLN A 65 -2.77 -0.98 2.40
N LEU A 66 -2.90 -1.08 3.73
CA LEU A 66 -1.87 -1.66 4.61
C LEU A 66 -1.68 -3.15 4.33
N HIS A 67 -2.78 -3.89 4.12
CA HIS A 67 -2.73 -5.28 3.72
C HIS A 67 -2.00 -5.44 2.37
N ALA A 68 -2.32 -4.62 1.36
CA ALA A 68 -1.63 -4.67 0.07
C ALA A 68 -0.12 -4.42 0.20
N LEU A 69 0.30 -3.52 1.08
CA LEU A 69 1.73 -3.29 1.37
C LEU A 69 2.41 -4.53 1.95
N LEU A 70 1.76 -5.22 2.89
CA LEU A 70 2.27 -6.46 3.48
C LEU A 70 2.41 -7.56 2.42
N ARG A 71 1.39 -7.70 1.56
CA ARG A 71 1.40 -8.68 0.46
C ARG A 71 2.55 -8.43 -0.51
N ILE A 72 2.86 -7.16 -0.82
CA ILE A 72 4.04 -6.82 -1.62
C ILE A 72 5.33 -7.21 -0.88
N ASP A 73 5.46 -6.91 0.41
CA ASP A 73 6.64 -7.25 1.22
C ASP A 73 6.90 -8.76 1.32
N GLU A 74 5.84 -9.58 1.41
CA GLU A 74 5.94 -11.03 1.40
C GLU A 74 6.58 -11.60 0.11
N HIS A 75 6.39 -10.92 -1.01
CA HIS A 75 6.88 -11.36 -2.31
C HIS A 75 8.18 -10.68 -2.74
N LEU A 76 8.39 -9.44 -2.33
CA LEU A 76 9.54 -8.60 -2.69
C LEU A 76 9.97 -7.82 -1.46
N LEU A 77 11.25 -7.86 -1.12
CA LEU A 77 11.77 -7.17 0.05
C LEU A 77 11.53 -5.66 -0.06
N VAL A 78 10.58 -5.14 0.72
CA VAL A 78 10.26 -3.72 0.70
C VAL A 78 11.31 -2.93 1.45
N ARG A 79 11.80 -1.88 0.80
CA ARG A 79 12.73 -0.93 1.41
C ARG A 79 12.00 -0.08 2.46
N THR A 80 12.49 -0.14 3.70
CA THR A 80 11.86 0.56 4.83
C THR A 80 11.71 2.07 4.64
N GLU A 81 12.54 2.70 3.81
CA GLU A 81 12.47 4.13 3.48
C GLU A 81 11.20 4.49 2.70
N LEU A 82 10.64 3.54 1.95
CA LEU A 82 9.41 3.72 1.19
C LEU A 82 8.19 3.79 2.12
N LEU A 83 8.24 3.07 3.23
CA LEU A 83 7.20 2.99 4.28
C LEU A 83 7.25 4.16 5.27
N ALA A 84 8.26 5.04 5.17
CA ALA A 84 8.43 6.19 6.07
C ALA A 84 7.16 7.07 6.27
N PRO A 85 6.27 7.29 5.26
CA PRO A 85 5.02 8.03 5.46
C PRO A 85 4.12 7.45 6.56
N LEU A 86 4.06 6.11 6.67
CA LEU A 86 3.17 5.40 7.60
C LEU A 86 3.46 5.71 9.07
N ARG A 87 4.66 6.21 9.39
CA ARG A 87 4.98 6.63 10.76
C ARG A 87 4.03 7.72 11.29
N ARG A 88 3.40 8.48 10.40
CA ARG A 88 2.41 9.49 10.80
C ARG A 88 1.12 8.85 11.33
N LEU A 89 0.83 7.60 10.98
CA LEU A 89 -0.34 6.87 11.49
C LEU A 89 -0.24 6.55 12.99
N PHE A 90 0.95 6.51 13.60
CA PHE A 90 1.07 6.37 15.06
C PHE A 90 0.49 7.56 15.84
N SER A 91 0.21 8.68 15.16
CA SER A 91 -0.51 9.82 15.75
C SER A 91 -2.03 9.76 15.53
N ALA A 92 -2.52 8.77 14.77
CA ALA A 92 -3.93 8.54 14.49
C ALA A 92 -4.54 7.52 15.46
N GLN A 93 -5.88 7.48 15.55
CA GLN A 93 -6.59 6.37 16.17
C GLN A 93 -6.58 5.20 15.19
N LEU A 94 -5.64 4.28 15.37
CA LEU A 94 -5.63 3.00 14.67
C LEU A 94 -6.40 1.96 15.48
N ASP A 95 -7.10 1.06 14.80
CA ASP A 95 -7.55 -0.18 15.40
C ASP A 95 -6.37 -1.16 15.58
N GLU A 96 -6.64 -2.29 16.23
CA GLU A 96 -5.64 -3.33 16.54
C GLU A 96 -5.05 -3.93 15.27
N GLU A 97 -5.88 -4.20 14.26
CA GLU A 97 -5.46 -4.85 13.01
C GLU A 97 -4.54 -3.94 12.17
N GLN A 98 -4.86 -2.64 12.06
CA GLN A 98 -3.99 -1.66 11.41
C GLN A 98 -2.66 -1.48 12.15
N ALA A 99 -2.66 -1.55 13.48
CA ALA A 99 -1.43 -1.50 14.27
C ALA A 99 -0.55 -2.74 14.04
N ASP A 100 -1.16 -3.93 13.94
CA ASP A 100 -0.46 -5.18 13.63
C ASP A 100 0.20 -5.12 12.26
N TYR A 101 -0.51 -4.63 11.22
CA TYR A 101 0.09 -4.45 9.89
C TYR A 101 1.32 -3.54 9.93
N LEU A 102 1.27 -2.42 10.66
CA LEU A 102 2.43 -1.53 10.78
C LEU A 102 3.62 -2.20 11.47
N GLN A 103 3.36 -3.02 12.49
CA GLN A 103 4.40 -3.77 13.20
C GLN A 103 5.04 -4.82 12.29
N GLU A 104 4.24 -5.56 11.51
CA GLU A 104 4.72 -6.57 10.57
C GLU A 104 5.57 -5.94 9.45
N LEU A 105 5.14 -4.79 8.94
CA LEU A 105 5.89 -3.97 7.99
C LEU A 105 7.17 -3.33 8.59
N GLY A 106 7.46 -3.58 9.87
CA GLY A 106 8.62 -3.05 10.56
C GLY A 106 8.58 -1.53 10.76
N VAL A 107 7.41 -0.91 10.59
CA VAL A 107 7.22 0.52 10.82
C VAL A 107 7.21 0.76 12.32
N ARG A 108 8.08 1.66 12.76
CA ARG A 108 8.19 2.08 14.18
C ARG A 108 7.84 3.56 14.29
N PRO A 109 7.27 4.00 15.43
CA PRO A 109 6.97 5.40 15.70
C PRO A 109 8.20 6.30 15.62
#